data_AF-A0A6N6KD37-F1
#
_entry.id   AF-A0A6N6KD37-F1
#
_cell.length_a   1.000
_cell.length_b   1.000
_cell.length_c   1.000
_cell.angle_alpha   90.00
_cell.angle_beta   90.00
_cell.angle_gamma   90.00
#
_symmetry.space_group_name_H-M   'P 1'
#
loop_
_entity.id
_entity.type
_entity.pdbx_description
1 polymer ?
#
loop_
_entity_poly.entity_id
_entity_poly.type
_entity_poly.pdbx_seq_one_letter_code
_entity_poly.pdbx_strand_id
1 'polypeptide(L)'
;MEKFTNDRDKFLKQIIKELKAFPKDPNWEPLFQYLELPYFLTYGFAYNYSFNEELQQYRLLSREWNATYDNNRFDKGIYNLNRIAIVEKIVPDEEYDLSSSTNLANLKKVEIESIVLDGLICEMNSPKLSKPLIWNVDDEMNVALQNLVFSLRDLKKFIP
;
A
#
# COMPACT_ATOMS: atom_id res chain seq x y z
N MET A 1 23.81 13.55 7.97
CA MET A 1 23.28 14.84 7.48
C MET A 1 21.84 14.63 7.07
N GLU A 2 20.91 15.49 7.50
CA GLU A 2 19.48 15.38 7.13
C GLU A 2 19.27 15.76 5.66
N LYS A 3 18.26 15.15 5.02
CA LYS A 3 17.91 15.42 3.62
C LYS A 3 16.62 16.23 3.57
N PHE A 4 16.74 17.50 3.17
CA PHE A 4 15.59 18.38 2.98
C PHE A 4 15.32 18.60 1.49
N THR A 5 14.06 18.83 1.15
CA THR A 5 13.66 19.20 -0.20
C THR A 5 12.38 20.02 -0.21
N ASN A 6 12.21 20.88 -1.21
CA ASN A 6 10.95 21.53 -1.55
C ASN A 6 10.29 20.90 -2.80
N ASP A 7 10.88 19.82 -3.30
CA ASP A 7 10.41 19.09 -4.47
C ASP A 7 9.35 18.06 -4.03
N ARG A 8 8.09 18.35 -4.37
CA ARG A 8 6.94 17.49 -4.00
C ARG A 8 7.05 16.10 -4.59
N ASP A 9 7.60 15.95 -5.80
CA ASP A 9 7.75 14.64 -6.43
C ASP A 9 8.80 13.79 -5.71
N LYS A 10 9.89 14.42 -5.23
CA LYS A 10 10.86 13.73 -4.35
C LYS A 10 10.24 13.32 -3.03
N PHE A 11 9.39 14.16 -2.44
CA PHE A 11 8.67 13.82 -1.22
C PHE A 11 7.72 12.65 -1.43
N LEU A 12 6.88 12.71 -2.48
CA LEU A 12 5.98 11.62 -2.88
C LEU A 12 6.74 10.30 -3.08
N LYS A 13 7.84 10.31 -3.84
CA LYS A 13 8.69 9.12 -4.07
C LYS A 13 9.27 8.57 -2.77
N GLN A 14 9.63 9.43 -1.83
CA GLN A 14 10.11 9.00 -0.53
C GLN A 14 8.99 8.37 0.31
N ILE A 15 7.78 8.94 0.33
CA ILE A 15 6.62 8.32 1.01
C ILE A 15 6.36 6.92 0.45
N ILE A 16 6.29 6.78 -0.88
CA ILE A 16 6.11 5.48 -1.55
C ILE A 16 7.20 4.49 -1.15
N LYS A 17 8.45 4.95 -1.12
CA LYS A 17 9.59 4.11 -0.73
C LYS A 17 9.45 3.62 0.72
N GLU A 18 9.12 4.50 1.66
CA GLU A 18 8.99 4.15 3.07
C GLU A 18 7.78 3.24 3.33
N LEU A 19 6.64 3.50 2.67
CA LEU A 19 5.45 2.65 2.75
C LEU A 19 5.72 1.23 2.23
N LYS A 20 6.55 1.07 1.18
CA LYS A 20 6.92 -0.25 0.63
C LYS A 20 8.04 -0.96 1.39
N ALA A 21 8.75 -0.28 2.30
CA ALA A 21 9.96 -0.78 2.92
C ALA A 21 9.74 -1.77 4.08
N PHE A 22 8.80 -2.72 3.91
CA PHE A 22 8.51 -3.76 4.91
C PHE A 22 9.78 -4.55 5.29
N PRO A 23 9.90 -4.98 6.56
CA PRO A 23 11.02 -5.78 7.01
C PRO A 23 11.06 -7.10 6.22
N LYS A 24 12.26 -7.47 5.77
CA LYS A 24 12.48 -8.79 5.17
C LYS A 24 12.68 -9.80 6.29
N ASP A 25 11.76 -10.72 6.40
CA ASP A 25 11.78 -11.79 7.40
C ASP A 25 11.88 -13.13 6.65
N PRO A 26 12.97 -13.90 6.82
CA PRO A 26 13.21 -15.11 6.05
C PRO A 26 12.18 -16.21 6.31
N ASN A 27 11.46 -16.15 7.44
CA ASN A 27 10.45 -17.14 7.80
C ASN A 27 9.07 -16.81 7.22
N TRP A 28 8.91 -15.64 6.59
CA TRP A 28 7.64 -15.16 6.08
C TRP A 28 7.77 -14.83 4.60
N GLU A 29 7.22 -15.71 3.76
CA GLU A 29 7.21 -15.53 2.32
C GLU A 29 6.12 -14.50 1.93
N PRO A 30 6.47 -13.40 1.23
CA PRO A 30 5.49 -12.42 0.80
C PRO A 30 4.59 -12.98 -0.31
N LEU A 31 3.28 -13.01 -0.09
CA LEU A 31 2.31 -13.39 -1.10
C LEU A 31 1.94 -12.21 -2.00
N PHE A 32 1.71 -11.05 -1.41
CA PHE A 32 1.54 -9.80 -2.14
C PHE A 32 1.88 -8.58 -1.28
N GLN A 33 2.05 -7.45 -1.95
CA GLN A 33 2.12 -6.11 -1.38
C GLN A 33 1.11 -5.21 -2.06
N TYR A 34 0.41 -4.40 -1.28
CA TYR A 34 -0.52 -3.39 -1.77
C TYR A 34 -0.07 -2.01 -1.30
N LEU A 35 -0.25 -1.00 -2.14
CA LEU A 35 -0.02 0.41 -1.82
C LEU A 35 -1.19 1.24 -2.34
N GLU A 36 -1.65 2.18 -1.52
CA GLU A 36 -2.58 3.23 -1.92
C GLU A 36 -2.12 4.60 -1.42
N LEU A 37 -2.03 5.56 -2.33
CA LEU A 37 -1.59 6.92 -2.04
C LEU A 37 -2.21 7.91 -3.04
N PRO A 38 -3.09 8.83 -2.61
CA PRO A 38 -3.60 9.89 -3.48
C PRO A 38 -2.50 10.87 -3.87
N TYR A 39 -2.55 11.39 -5.10
CA TYR A 39 -1.62 12.40 -5.59
C TYR A 39 -1.65 13.67 -4.73
N PHE A 40 -2.81 13.98 -4.12
CA PHE A 40 -2.98 15.12 -3.21
C PHE A 40 -2.35 14.94 -1.83
N LEU A 41 -1.72 13.80 -1.53
CA LEU A 41 -0.96 13.56 -0.31
C LEU A 41 -1.80 13.76 0.98
N THR A 42 -3.04 13.31 0.97
CA THR A 42 -3.97 13.42 2.10
C THR A 42 -3.93 12.21 3.04
N TYR A 43 -3.50 11.05 2.55
CA TYR A 43 -3.25 9.84 3.32
C TYR A 43 -2.24 8.97 2.56
N GLY A 44 -1.82 7.85 3.12
CA GLY A 44 -1.08 6.82 2.40
C GLY A 44 -0.94 5.58 3.23
N PHE A 45 -1.21 4.41 2.67
CA PHE A 45 -1.03 3.15 3.38
C PHE A 45 -0.57 2.04 2.45
N ALA A 46 0.04 1.03 3.04
CA ALA A 46 0.48 -0.17 2.36
C ALA A 46 0.22 -1.39 3.23
N TYR A 47 0.03 -2.53 2.58
CA TYR A 47 -0.07 -3.84 3.22
C TYR A 47 0.96 -4.80 2.65
N ASN A 48 1.48 -5.69 3.49
CA ASN A 48 2.23 -6.85 3.07
C ASN A 48 1.59 -8.10 3.66
N TYR A 49 1.08 -8.95 2.78
CA TYR A 49 0.51 -10.22 3.16
C TYR A 49 1.54 -11.32 2.93
N SER A 50 1.77 -12.13 3.94
CA SER A 50 2.84 -13.14 3.95
C SER A 50 2.38 -14.44 4.60
N PHE A 51 3.07 -15.53 4.27
CA PHE A 51 2.81 -16.86 4.79
C PHE A 51 4.07 -17.45 5.41
N ASN A 52 3.92 -18.11 6.56
CA ASN A 52 4.98 -18.88 7.21
C ASN A 52 4.66 -20.37 7.07
N GLU A 53 5.50 -21.08 6.32
CA GLU A 53 5.30 -22.51 6.03
C GLU A 53 5.52 -23.40 7.26
N GLU A 54 6.46 -23.06 8.14
CA GLU A 54 6.74 -23.85 9.35
C GLU A 54 5.56 -23.79 10.34
N LEU A 55 5.01 -22.59 10.53
CA LEU A 55 3.90 -22.35 11.46
C LEU A 55 2.52 -22.58 10.82
N GLN A 56 2.45 -22.72 9.49
CA GLN A 56 1.20 -22.75 8.73
C GLN A 56 0.30 -21.54 9.01
N GLN A 57 0.90 -20.35 9.08
CA GLN A 57 0.22 -19.12 9.48
C GLN A 57 0.35 -18.01 8.45
N TYR A 58 -0.67 -17.15 8.39
CA TYR A 58 -0.65 -15.92 7.60
C TYR A 58 -0.35 -14.72 8.50
N ARG A 59 0.21 -13.67 7.90
CA ARG A 59 0.45 -12.40 8.58
C ARG A 59 0.22 -11.26 7.60
N LEU A 60 -0.55 -10.28 8.07
CA LEU A 60 -0.75 -9.01 7.38
C LEU A 60 -0.03 -7.89 8.14
N LEU A 61 1.04 -7.37 7.57
CA LEU A 61 1.68 -6.14 8.03
C LEU A 61 1.01 -4.96 7.35
N SER A 62 0.78 -3.90 8.10
CA SER A 62 0.30 -2.63 7.57
C SER A 62 1.30 -1.52 7.88
N ARG A 63 1.46 -0.62 6.93
CA ARG A 63 2.20 0.64 7.09
C ARG A 63 1.30 1.79 6.71
N GLU A 64 1.31 2.83 7.52
CA GLU A 64 0.51 4.02 7.29
C GLU A 64 1.36 5.27 7.45
N TRP A 65 1.18 6.20 6.53
CA TRP A 65 1.77 7.52 6.60
C TRP A 65 0.85 8.46 7.37
N ASN A 66 1.39 9.08 8.44
CA ASN A 66 0.71 10.13 9.18
C ASN A 66 0.76 11.46 8.41
N ALA A 67 -0.06 11.53 7.36
CA ALA A 67 -0.15 12.67 6.47
C ALA A 67 -0.47 13.96 7.21
N THR A 68 -1.38 13.93 8.18
CA THR A 68 -1.74 15.10 8.99
C THR A 68 -0.53 15.66 9.75
N TYR A 69 0.25 14.81 10.41
CA TYR A 69 1.44 15.24 11.14
C TYR A 69 2.49 15.85 10.21
N ASP A 70 2.83 15.18 9.11
CA ASP A 70 3.85 15.66 8.18
C ASP A 70 3.39 16.90 7.42
N ASN A 71 2.13 16.97 6.98
CA ASN A 71 1.60 18.15 6.29
C ASN A 71 1.55 19.38 7.21
N ASN A 72 1.23 19.21 8.50
CA ASN A 72 1.31 20.30 9.48
C ASN A 72 2.76 20.73 9.73
N ARG A 73 3.69 19.78 9.80
CA ARG A 73 5.12 20.05 10.04
C ARG A 73 5.80 20.71 8.83
N PHE A 74 5.33 20.42 7.63
CA PHE A 74 5.89 20.89 6.37
C PHE A 74 4.96 21.89 5.65
N ASP A 75 4.15 22.63 6.41
CA ASP A 75 3.24 23.68 5.93
C ASP A 75 3.92 24.71 5.01
N LYS A 76 5.21 24.95 5.23
CA LYS A 76 6.08 25.82 4.41
C LYS A 76 6.58 25.20 3.10
N GLY A 77 6.20 23.95 2.79
CA GLY A 77 6.64 23.23 1.61
C GLY A 77 8.12 22.80 1.64
N ILE A 78 8.70 22.65 2.84
CA ILE A 78 10.07 22.12 3.03
C ILE A 78 9.95 20.79 3.76
N TYR A 79 10.18 19.69 3.05
CA TYR A 79 10.05 18.32 3.53
C TYR A 79 11.38 17.78 4.05
N ASN A 80 11.36 17.05 5.17
CA ASN A 80 12.51 16.28 5.66
C ASN A 80 12.35 14.81 5.26
N LEU A 81 13.05 14.40 4.21
CA LEU A 81 12.94 13.07 3.61
C LEU A 81 13.43 11.94 4.54
N ASN A 82 14.20 12.26 5.58
CA ASN A 82 14.68 11.27 6.54
C ASN A 82 13.71 11.06 7.72
N ARG A 83 12.65 11.86 7.82
CA ARG A 83 11.75 11.89 8.99
C ARG A 83 10.28 11.89 8.55
N ILE A 84 9.95 11.01 7.60
CA ILE A 84 8.55 10.74 7.23
C ILE A 84 7.92 9.91 8.33
N ALA A 85 6.75 10.35 8.81
CA ALA A 85 6.06 9.68 9.90
C ALA A 85 5.29 8.45 9.39
N ILE A 86 5.94 7.29 9.41
CA ILE A 86 5.32 5.99 9.10
C ILE A 86 5.08 5.21 10.39
N VAL A 87 3.88 4.67 10.52
CA VAL A 87 3.49 3.71 11.57
C VAL A 87 3.40 2.33 10.92
N GLU A 88 4.06 1.34 11.51
CA GLU A 88 3.92 -0.07 11.13
C GLU A 88 3.18 -0.82 12.23
N LYS A 89 2.25 -1.71 11.85
CA LYS A 89 1.60 -2.63 12.78
C LYS A 89 1.28 -3.96 12.12
N ILE A 90 1.23 -5.01 12.93
CA ILE A 90 0.64 -6.30 12.55
C ILE A 90 -0.88 -6.16 12.68
N VAL A 91 -1.62 -6.48 11.63
CA VAL A 91 -3.08 -6.54 11.68
C VAL A 91 -3.47 -7.87 12.35
N PRO A 92 -4.32 -7.87 13.40
CA PRO A 92 -4.82 -9.10 14.01
C PRO A 92 -5.60 -9.97 13.02
N ASP A 93 -5.47 -11.29 13.12
CA ASP A 93 -6.15 -12.25 12.23
C ASP A 93 -7.67 -12.12 12.24
N GLU A 94 -8.25 -11.69 13.36
CA GLU A 94 -9.69 -11.45 13.52
C GLU A 94 -10.19 -10.27 12.68
N GLU A 95 -9.30 -9.35 12.30
CA GLU A 95 -9.64 -8.17 11.52
C GLU A 95 -9.66 -8.46 10.02
N TYR A 96 -9.07 -9.56 9.55
CA TYR A 96 -9.00 -9.87 8.12
C TYR A 96 -9.25 -11.35 7.79
N ASP A 97 -10.11 -11.61 6.80
CA ASP A 97 -10.19 -12.90 6.11
C ASP A 97 -9.85 -12.74 4.63
N LEU A 98 -8.55 -12.85 4.34
CA LEU A 98 -8.05 -12.81 2.96
C LEU A 98 -7.93 -14.21 2.35
N SER A 99 -8.26 -15.27 3.10
CA SER A 99 -8.06 -16.66 2.67
C SER A 99 -8.85 -17.00 1.41
N SER A 100 -10.08 -16.48 1.27
CA SER A 100 -10.94 -16.62 0.09
C SER A 100 -10.44 -15.85 -1.14
N SER A 101 -9.63 -14.80 -0.93
CA SER A 101 -9.10 -13.91 -1.99
C SER A 101 -7.73 -14.34 -2.54
N THR A 102 -7.12 -15.39 -1.98
CA THR A 102 -5.73 -15.82 -2.26
C THR A 102 -5.48 -16.43 -3.64
N ASN A 103 -6.47 -16.49 -4.54
CA ASN A 103 -6.19 -16.90 -5.92
C ASN A 103 -5.53 -15.76 -6.71
N LEU A 104 -4.33 -15.38 -6.28
CA LEU A 104 -3.49 -14.32 -6.86
C LEU A 104 -3.22 -14.54 -8.34
N ALA A 105 -3.30 -15.79 -8.81
CA ALA A 105 -3.12 -16.14 -10.22
C ALA A 105 -4.22 -15.56 -11.14
N ASN A 106 -5.38 -15.21 -10.57
CA ASN A 106 -6.50 -14.65 -11.33
C ASN A 106 -6.52 -13.11 -11.32
N LEU A 107 -5.59 -12.45 -10.63
CA LEU A 107 -5.58 -10.99 -10.55
C LEU A 107 -5.11 -10.39 -11.87
N LYS A 108 -5.94 -9.53 -12.46
CA LYS A 108 -5.61 -8.83 -13.70
C LYS A 108 -6.37 -7.53 -13.82
N LYS A 109 -5.81 -6.62 -14.62
CA LYS A 109 -6.56 -5.44 -15.08
C LYS A 109 -7.45 -5.79 -16.27
N VAL A 110 -8.53 -5.05 -16.44
CA VAL A 110 -9.33 -5.01 -17.67
C VAL A 110 -9.03 -3.71 -18.41
N GLU A 111 -9.06 -3.75 -19.74
CA GLU A 111 -8.84 -2.57 -20.57
C GLU A 111 -10.10 -1.71 -20.60
N ILE A 112 -9.95 -0.41 -20.35
CA ILE A 112 -11.07 0.55 -20.34
C ILE A 112 -10.66 1.84 -21.07
N GLU A 113 -11.64 2.50 -21.70
CA GLU A 113 -11.49 3.82 -22.28
C GLU A 113 -11.94 4.87 -21.26
N SER A 114 -11.01 5.42 -20.48
CA SER A 114 -11.34 6.43 -19.46
C SER A 114 -10.27 7.52 -19.32
N ILE A 115 -10.68 8.66 -18.79
CA ILE A 115 -9.79 9.76 -18.41
C ILE A 115 -9.72 9.78 -16.89
N VAL A 116 -8.51 9.68 -16.33
CA VAL A 116 -8.29 9.73 -14.89
C VAL A 116 -8.22 11.20 -14.44
N LEU A 117 -9.18 11.62 -13.60
CA LEU A 117 -9.15 12.89 -12.89
C LEU A 117 -8.80 12.62 -11.41
N ASP A 118 -7.96 13.45 -10.80
CA ASP A 118 -7.54 13.43 -9.39
C ASP A 118 -6.60 12.31 -8.90
N GLY A 119 -6.08 11.47 -9.79
CA GLY A 119 -4.85 10.67 -9.62
C GLY A 119 -4.69 9.92 -8.29
N LEU A 120 -5.12 8.66 -8.25
CA LEU A 120 -4.86 7.76 -7.13
C LEU A 120 -3.76 6.77 -7.52
N ILE A 121 -2.67 6.72 -6.75
CA ILE A 121 -1.62 5.71 -6.95
C ILE A 121 -2.06 4.45 -6.22
N CYS A 122 -2.66 3.51 -6.95
CA CYS A 122 -2.88 2.15 -6.48
C CYS A 122 -1.90 1.19 -7.17
N GLU A 123 -1.20 0.39 -6.37
CA GLU A 123 -0.29 -0.63 -6.87
C GLU A 123 -0.43 -1.92 -6.08
N MET A 124 -0.45 -3.04 -6.78
CA MET A 124 -0.30 -4.37 -6.20
C MET A 124 0.86 -5.11 -6.85
N ASN A 125 1.73 -5.64 -6.02
CA ASN A 125 2.84 -6.49 -6.44
C ASN A 125 2.66 -7.87 -5.81
N SER A 126 3.00 -8.93 -6.55
CA SER A 126 3.01 -10.30 -6.05
C SER A 126 4.12 -11.08 -6.75
N PRO A 127 4.87 -11.95 -6.05
CA PRO A 127 5.87 -12.80 -6.70
C PRO A 127 5.31 -13.70 -7.82
N LYS A 128 3.99 -13.97 -7.81
CA LYS A 128 3.30 -14.76 -8.85
C LYS A 128 2.98 -13.97 -10.11
N LEU A 129 3.10 -12.63 -10.07
CA LEU A 129 2.84 -11.75 -11.20
C LEU A 129 4.16 -11.32 -11.83
N SER A 130 4.21 -11.32 -13.17
CA SER A 130 5.41 -10.88 -13.91
C SER A 130 5.64 -9.37 -13.85
N LYS A 131 4.60 -8.59 -13.55
CA LYS A 131 4.63 -7.13 -13.40
C LYS A 131 3.65 -6.70 -12.30
N PRO A 132 3.90 -5.57 -11.62
CA PRO A 132 2.93 -4.96 -10.73
C PRO A 132 1.65 -4.58 -11.48
N LEU A 133 0.50 -4.74 -10.83
CA LEU A 133 -0.77 -4.19 -11.27
C LEU A 133 -0.87 -2.76 -10.74
N ILE A 134 -1.07 -1.80 -11.64
CA ILE A 134 -1.19 -0.37 -11.29
C ILE A 134 -2.49 0.13 -11.91
N TRP A 135 -3.37 0.73 -11.12
CA TRP A 135 -4.66 1.23 -11.57
C TRP A 135 -5.01 2.53 -10.86
N ASN A 136 -6.00 3.25 -11.41
CA ASN A 136 -6.47 4.51 -10.81
C ASN A 136 -7.97 4.47 -10.44
N VAL A 137 -8.75 3.65 -11.12
CA VAL A 137 -10.20 3.48 -10.88
C VAL A 137 -10.55 2.02 -10.75
N ASP A 138 -11.65 1.75 -10.05
CA ASP A 138 -12.05 0.38 -9.72
C ASP A 138 -12.48 -0.43 -10.96
N ASP A 139 -12.98 0.24 -12.01
CA ASP A 139 -13.37 -0.40 -13.27
C ASP A 139 -12.20 -1.00 -14.06
N GLU A 140 -10.95 -0.62 -13.74
CA GLU A 140 -9.76 -1.28 -14.30
C GLU A 140 -9.54 -2.67 -13.67
N MET A 141 -10.21 -3.00 -12.57
CA MET A 141 -9.99 -4.25 -11.85
C MET A 141 -10.92 -5.35 -12.35
N ASN A 142 -10.41 -6.57 -12.50
CA ASN A 142 -11.32 -7.71 -12.54
C ASN A 142 -11.94 -7.96 -11.16
N VAL A 143 -13.05 -8.70 -11.11
CA VAL A 143 -13.81 -8.97 -9.87
C VAL A 143 -12.93 -9.50 -8.73
N ALA A 144 -11.95 -10.36 -9.04
CA ALA A 144 -11.05 -10.90 -8.02
C ALA A 144 -10.16 -9.82 -7.38
N LEU A 145 -9.56 -8.94 -8.21
CA LEU A 145 -8.76 -7.82 -7.72
C LEU A 145 -9.61 -6.80 -6.98
N GLN A 146 -10.81 -6.51 -7.48
CA GLN A 146 -11.74 -5.59 -6.84
C GLN A 146 -12.12 -6.04 -5.42
N ASN A 147 -12.50 -7.32 -5.27
CA ASN A 147 -12.84 -7.89 -3.97
C ASN A 147 -11.68 -7.79 -2.98
N LEU A 148 -10.46 -8.16 -3.41
CA LEU A 148 -9.27 -8.07 -2.56
C LEU A 148 -8.99 -6.62 -2.13
N VAL A 149 -9.02 -5.68 -3.07
CA VAL A 149 -8.73 -4.26 -2.80
C VAL A 149 -9.77 -3.66 -1.85
N PHE A 150 -11.05 -3.99 -2.02
CA PHE A 150 -12.10 -3.54 -1.10
C PHE A 150 -11.94 -4.11 0.30
N SER A 151 -11.59 -5.41 0.43
CA SER A 151 -11.25 -5.97 1.74
C SER A 151 -10.10 -5.21 2.40
N LEU A 152 -9.03 -4.89 1.66
CA LEU A 152 -7.89 -4.13 2.19
C LEU A 152 -8.27 -2.68 2.59
N ARG A 153 -9.12 -2.01 1.80
CA ARG A 153 -9.61 -0.66 2.11
C ARG A 153 -10.53 -0.63 3.32
N ASP A 154 -11.34 -1.67 3.52
CA ASP A 154 -12.20 -1.76 4.70
C ASP A 154 -11.39 -1.92 5.98
N LEU A 155 -10.27 -2.66 5.96
CA LEU A 155 -9.34 -2.72 7.09
C LEU A 155 -8.86 -1.34 7.52
N LYS A 156 -8.65 -0.42 6.57
CA LYS A 156 -8.20 0.95 6.88
C LYS A 156 -9.21 1.71 7.73
N LYS A 157 -10.52 1.47 7.55
CA LYS A 157 -11.59 2.12 8.34
C LYS A 157 -11.59 1.69 9.81
N PHE A 158 -10.95 0.57 10.14
CA PHE A 158 -10.83 0.04 11.50
C PHE A 158 -9.49 0.37 12.16
N ILE A 159 -8.62 1.15 11.50
CA ILE A 159 -7.37 1.64 12.09
C ILE A 159 -7.69 2.96 12.81
N PRO A 160 -7.70 2.99 14.16
CA PRO A 160 -8.04 4.18 14.95
C PRO A 160 -7.07 5.35 14.76
#